data_AF-N1S5B7-F1
#
_entry.id   AF-N1S5B7-F1
#
_cell.length_a   1.000
_cell.length_b   1.000
_cell.length_c   1.000
_cell.angle_alpha   90.00
_cell.angle_beta   90.00
_cell.angle_gamma   90.00
#
_symmetry.space_group_name_H-M   'P 1'
#
loop_
_entity.id
_entity.type
_entity.pdbx_description
1 polymer ?
#
loop_
_entity_poly.entity_id
_entity_poly.type
_entity_poly.pdbx_seq_one_letter_code
_entity_poly.pdbx_strand_id
1 'polypeptide(L)'
;HELINHGSINREVLVRLEAVERHLRLMRPPTPDLSRPTHDYASVEDQLKPSAAKLQSALETEGQTFAGEMTITPTLEDENEPIDYQSSASSAMRIDNTSPASSLLPPATATSPNDTTGRKGGWFERILTRHGVMTDEKQCRYHLQVFMDEVHPMYPVVHPPAVWDIFNEMWQHPAISSSVESAQSEQLRVSVALVCFCLALGRCSMSARMSDRSGVESSGWSLYSVGMSLLGDLLETSNTAIKSLLMLQVLIVRIIYMFRLDANQKAARVHALSVSVAQTIGLHRQSTIEGMPAYYNQLYSRAWWSLYLLDRRLALESGKPYLIQDSNVDTALPLDLSDEWMTRFASRKEKIADLQHEIVVEAARDSSPSCIPYVIAMVRYCRIAGKTWEVLYGVKSSTASMPAMIQYVDTAIGKLLNTIPICLKYDLDAPYEAQFNTRTRWQVKQTFLFNNVSPDR
;
A
#
# COMPACT_ATOMS: atom_id res chain seq x y z
N HIS A 1 -28.57 12.10 38.31
CA HIS A 1 -27.66 10.94 38.38
C HIS A 1 -27.36 10.29 37.02
N GLU A 2 -28.06 10.63 35.92
CA GLU A 2 -27.85 10.02 34.59
C GLU A 2 -26.77 10.69 33.71
N LEU A 3 -26.36 11.92 34.01
CA LEU A 3 -25.34 12.65 33.23
C LEU A 3 -23.89 12.18 33.46
N ILE A 4 -23.62 11.45 34.55
CA ILE A 4 -22.26 11.00 34.91
C ILE A 4 -21.88 9.72 34.12
N ASN A 5 -22.85 8.94 33.65
CA ASN A 5 -22.61 7.66 32.97
C ASN A 5 -22.32 7.84 31.45
N HIS A 6 -22.89 8.86 30.82
CA HIS A 6 -22.67 9.16 29.40
C HIS A 6 -21.24 9.62 29.09
N GLY A 7 -20.59 10.33 30.02
CA GLY A 7 -19.18 10.71 29.89
C GLY A 7 -18.22 9.52 30.04
N SER A 8 -18.57 8.54 30.88
CA SER A 8 -17.76 7.34 31.10
C SER A 8 -17.80 6.41 29.88
N ILE A 9 -18.98 6.17 29.31
CA ILE A 9 -19.16 5.30 28.13
C ILE A 9 -18.46 5.90 26.90
N ASN A 10 -18.63 7.20 26.66
CA ASN A 10 -17.92 7.88 25.56
C ASN A 10 -16.41 7.83 25.77
N ARG A 11 -15.92 8.00 27.00
CA ARG A 11 -14.48 7.94 27.31
C ARG A 11 -13.90 6.54 27.14
N GLU A 12 -14.63 5.50 27.53
CA GLU A 12 -14.18 4.11 27.38
C GLU A 12 -14.20 3.65 25.92
N VAL A 13 -15.20 4.07 25.16
CA VAL A 13 -15.26 3.90 23.71
C VAL A 13 -14.12 4.66 23.02
N LEU A 14 -13.88 5.92 23.38
CA LEU A 14 -12.74 6.71 22.89
C LEU A 14 -11.40 6.10 23.28
N VAL A 15 -11.25 5.48 24.45
CA VAL A 15 -10.01 4.80 24.87
C VAL A 15 -9.80 3.52 24.06
N ARG A 16 -10.84 2.74 23.78
CA ARG A 16 -10.75 1.53 22.94
C ARG A 16 -10.56 1.87 21.46
N LEU A 17 -11.13 2.97 20.98
CA LEU A 17 -10.89 3.50 19.64
C LEU A 17 -9.54 4.17 19.51
N GLU A 18 -9.08 4.90 20.53
CA GLU A 18 -7.71 5.38 20.61
C GLU A 18 -6.75 4.20 20.66
N ALA A 19 -7.10 3.08 21.28
CA ALA A 19 -6.30 1.87 21.19
C ALA A 19 -6.27 1.39 19.72
N VAL A 20 -7.41 1.23 19.05
CA VAL A 20 -7.52 0.89 17.61
C VAL A 20 -6.73 1.87 16.70
N GLU A 21 -6.76 3.16 16.99
CA GLU A 21 -6.09 4.23 16.23
C GLU A 21 -4.59 4.28 16.56
N ARG A 22 -4.20 4.16 17.84
CA ARG A 22 -2.82 4.01 18.31
C ARG A 22 -2.17 2.76 17.70
N HIS A 23 -2.95 1.70 17.42
CA HIS A 23 -2.53 0.51 16.68
C HIS A 23 -2.21 0.76 15.20
N LEU A 24 -3.03 1.54 14.50
CA LEU A 24 -2.73 1.97 13.14
C LEU A 24 -1.58 2.99 13.10
N ARG A 25 -1.38 3.75 14.19
CA ARG A 25 -0.22 4.60 14.41
C ARG A 25 1.05 3.83 14.77
N LEU A 26 0.98 2.60 15.33
CA LEU A 26 2.16 1.73 15.56
C LEU A 26 2.76 1.16 14.25
N MET A 27 2.05 1.31 13.13
CA MET A 27 2.64 1.20 11.80
C MET A 27 3.40 2.48 11.36
N ARG A 28 3.46 3.52 12.20
CA ARG A 28 4.53 4.53 12.18
C ARG A 28 5.68 4.00 13.04
N PRO A 29 6.96 4.18 12.63
CA PRO A 29 8.09 3.82 13.46
C PRO A 29 8.05 4.56 14.81
N PRO A 30 8.65 4.00 15.89
CA PRO A 30 8.63 4.60 17.21
C PRO A 30 9.17 6.04 17.18
N THR A 31 8.56 6.92 17.96
CA THR A 31 9.11 8.26 18.23
C THR A 31 10.48 8.09 18.88
N PRO A 32 11.52 8.84 18.44
CA PRO A 32 12.86 8.70 18.98
C PRO A 32 12.86 9.03 20.47
N ASP A 33 13.41 8.12 21.26
CA ASP A 33 13.83 8.41 22.63
C ASP A 33 14.98 9.41 22.55
N LEU A 34 14.73 10.66 22.95
CA LEU A 34 15.65 11.79 22.90
C LEU A 34 16.88 11.62 23.83
N SER A 35 17.05 10.45 24.45
CA SER A 35 18.09 10.19 25.45
C SER A 35 19.33 9.42 24.95
N ARG A 36 19.37 8.97 23.67
CA ARG A 36 20.54 8.27 23.12
C ARG A 36 21.41 9.16 22.22
N PRO A 37 22.73 9.28 22.48
CA PRO A 37 23.62 10.06 21.63
C PRO A 37 23.81 9.37 20.28
N THR A 38 23.54 10.12 19.21
CA THR A 38 23.77 9.72 17.81
C THR A 38 25.25 9.84 17.47
N HIS A 39 25.84 8.79 16.88
CA HIS A 39 27.17 8.87 16.30
C HIS A 39 27.18 9.79 15.07
N ASP A 40 28.10 10.75 15.08
CA ASP A 40 28.33 11.73 14.02
C ASP A 40 28.76 11.07 12.71
N TYR A 41 27.89 11.13 11.71
CA TYR A 41 28.27 11.11 10.30
C TYR A 41 27.84 12.45 9.68
N ALA A 42 28.52 13.52 10.08
CA ALA A 42 28.43 14.81 9.44
C ALA A 42 29.71 15.06 8.66
N SER A 43 29.58 15.20 7.34
CA SER A 43 30.41 16.03 6.43
C SER A 43 30.56 15.34 5.08
N VAL A 44 29.79 15.78 4.10
CA VAL A 44 30.21 16.31 2.77
C VAL A 44 28.93 16.40 1.94
N GLU A 45 28.09 17.44 2.13
CA GLU A 45 26.95 17.66 1.21
C GLU A 45 26.42 19.10 1.17
N ASP A 46 27.18 20.08 1.65
CA ASP A 46 26.68 21.45 1.80
C ASP A 46 26.84 22.35 0.56
N GLN A 47 26.94 21.79 -0.67
CA GLN A 47 27.19 22.63 -1.85
C GLN A 47 26.32 22.45 -3.09
N LEU A 48 25.27 21.62 -3.12
CA LEU A 48 24.25 21.70 -4.18
C LEU A 48 22.85 21.38 -3.65
N LYS A 49 22.16 22.39 -3.10
CA LYS A 49 20.77 22.28 -2.63
C LYS A 49 19.76 22.70 -3.71
N PRO A 50 18.87 21.82 -4.19
CA PRO A 50 17.56 22.21 -4.72
C PRO A 50 16.64 22.57 -3.54
N SER A 51 16.12 23.79 -3.53
CA SER A 51 15.40 24.41 -2.42
C SER A 51 14.14 23.66 -1.93
N ALA A 52 14.11 23.35 -0.62
CA ALA A 52 12.95 22.96 0.21
C ALA A 52 11.64 23.72 -0.08
N ALA A 53 11.72 24.95 -0.61
CA ALA A 53 10.56 25.72 -1.03
C ALA A 53 9.77 25.05 -2.16
N LYS A 54 10.39 24.23 -3.01
CA LYS A 54 9.71 23.53 -4.12
C LYS A 54 8.83 22.38 -3.64
N LEU A 55 9.21 21.69 -2.58
CA LEU A 55 8.42 20.59 -2.01
C LEU A 55 7.23 21.12 -1.23
N GLN A 56 7.48 22.12 -0.37
CA GLN A 56 6.41 22.81 0.34
C GLN A 56 5.44 23.46 -0.65
N SER A 57 5.96 24.18 -1.66
CA SER A 57 5.15 24.71 -2.75
C SER A 57 4.43 23.60 -3.53
N ALA A 58 5.03 22.46 -3.88
CA ALA A 58 4.31 21.37 -4.54
C ALA A 58 3.22 20.72 -3.64
N LEU A 59 3.39 20.74 -2.31
CA LEU A 59 2.40 20.29 -1.34
C LEU A 59 1.26 21.31 -1.17
N GLU A 60 1.57 22.62 -1.21
CA GLU A 60 0.66 23.74 -0.98
C GLU A 60 -0.08 24.20 -2.26
N THR A 61 0.59 24.22 -3.42
CA THR A 61 0.05 24.66 -4.73
C THR A 61 -1.02 23.69 -5.27
N GLU A 62 -1.06 22.44 -4.77
CA GLU A 62 -2.11 21.45 -5.09
C GLU A 62 -3.36 21.55 -4.18
N GLY A 63 -3.59 22.73 -3.60
CA GLY A 63 -4.84 23.14 -2.95
C GLY A 63 -4.93 22.77 -1.48
N GLN A 64 -4.11 23.42 -0.65
CA GLN A 64 -4.30 23.47 0.80
C GLN A 64 -4.42 24.93 1.27
N THR A 65 -5.64 25.35 1.54
CA THR A 65 -5.93 26.51 2.38
C THR A 65 -6.99 26.10 3.40
N PHE A 66 -6.65 26.23 4.67
CA PHE A 66 -7.57 26.13 5.79
C PHE A 66 -8.15 27.53 6.09
N ALA A 67 -9.47 27.62 6.12
CA ALA A 67 -10.32 28.53 6.90
C ALA A 67 -11.77 28.12 6.52
N GLY A 68 -12.75 27.89 7.37
CA GLY A 68 -12.99 28.03 8.79
C GLY A 68 -14.50 27.81 8.97
N GLU A 69 -14.92 27.36 10.15
CA GLU A 69 -16.28 27.46 10.71
C GLU A 69 -17.49 27.04 9.84
N MET A 70 -18.04 25.88 10.21
CA MET A 70 -19.44 25.56 9.97
C MET A 70 -20.33 26.57 10.70
N THR A 71 -21.07 27.40 9.95
CA THR A 71 -22.30 28.02 10.46
C THR A 71 -23.42 27.71 9.49
N ILE A 72 -24.35 26.89 9.97
CA ILE A 72 -25.65 26.65 9.34
C ILE A 72 -26.58 27.73 9.89
N THR A 73 -27.05 28.63 9.03
CA THR A 73 -28.30 29.36 9.27
C THR A 73 -29.16 29.33 8.00
N PRO A 74 -30.45 29.00 8.12
CA PRO A 74 -31.34 28.84 6.99
C PRO A 74 -31.98 30.18 6.63
N THR A 75 -31.89 30.58 5.37
CA THR A 75 -32.80 31.59 4.81
C THR A 75 -33.25 31.09 3.44
N LEU A 76 -34.52 30.69 3.43
CA LEU A 76 -35.36 30.59 2.24
C LEU A 76 -35.34 31.95 1.54
N GLU A 77 -35.11 31.95 0.23
CA GLU A 77 -35.81 32.84 -0.70
C GLU A 77 -35.66 32.27 -2.12
N ASP A 78 -36.83 32.19 -2.77
CA ASP A 78 -37.04 31.88 -4.18
C ASP A 78 -36.09 32.67 -5.08
N GLU A 79 -35.63 32.06 -6.17
CA GLU A 79 -35.87 32.63 -7.50
C GLU A 79 -35.63 31.60 -8.61
N ASN A 80 -36.60 31.56 -9.52
CA ASN A 80 -36.69 30.72 -10.71
C ASN A 80 -35.61 31.08 -11.75
N GLU A 81 -35.08 30.10 -12.47
CA GLU A 81 -35.16 30.04 -13.95
C GLU A 81 -34.54 28.74 -14.52
N PRO A 82 -34.93 28.31 -15.75
CA PRO A 82 -34.88 26.92 -16.19
C PRO A 82 -33.60 26.59 -16.97
N ILE A 83 -33.14 25.34 -16.88
CA ILE A 83 -32.09 24.81 -17.77
C ILE A 83 -32.62 23.60 -18.53
N ASP A 84 -32.50 23.69 -19.84
CA ASP A 84 -33.05 22.84 -20.87
C ASP A 84 -32.62 21.36 -20.80
N TYR A 85 -33.60 20.54 -21.15
CA TYR A 85 -33.47 19.15 -21.53
C TYR A 85 -32.59 18.99 -22.78
N GLN A 86 -31.54 18.18 -22.70
CA GLN A 86 -31.20 17.27 -23.80
C GLN A 86 -30.80 15.90 -23.28
N SER A 87 -31.69 14.94 -23.55
CA SER A 87 -31.44 13.51 -23.45
C SER A 87 -30.41 13.09 -24.49
N SER A 88 -29.52 12.16 -24.14
CA SER A 88 -28.92 11.24 -25.11
C SER A 88 -28.64 9.89 -24.46
N ALA A 89 -29.55 8.97 -24.77
CA ALA A 89 -29.48 7.53 -24.87
C ALA A 89 -28.31 6.79 -24.18
N SER A 90 -28.71 5.90 -23.27
CA SER A 90 -27.96 4.73 -22.85
C SER A 90 -27.53 3.87 -24.04
N SER A 91 -26.25 3.50 -24.09
CA SER A 91 -25.80 2.37 -24.89
C SER A 91 -25.05 1.39 -23.99
N ALA A 92 -25.68 0.24 -23.77
CA ALA A 92 -25.09 -0.89 -23.07
C ALA A 92 -23.97 -1.48 -23.93
N MET A 93 -22.71 -1.34 -23.51
CA MET A 93 -21.59 -2.01 -24.18
C MET A 93 -21.38 -3.41 -23.61
N ARG A 94 -21.49 -4.39 -24.51
CA ARG A 94 -21.05 -5.78 -24.35
C ARG A 94 -19.55 -5.81 -24.06
N ILE A 95 -19.15 -6.65 -23.12
CA ILE A 95 -17.75 -6.93 -22.78
C ILE A 95 -17.23 -7.98 -23.77
N ASP A 96 -16.39 -7.56 -24.71
CA ASP A 96 -15.63 -8.48 -25.55
C ASP A 96 -14.43 -9.02 -24.77
N ASN A 97 -14.43 -10.32 -24.55
CA ASN A 97 -13.34 -11.07 -23.92
C ASN A 97 -12.19 -11.24 -24.92
N THR A 98 -11.28 -10.28 -24.98
CA THR A 98 -9.94 -10.48 -25.56
C THR A 98 -8.88 -10.06 -24.55
N SER A 99 -8.20 -11.07 -24.01
CA SER A 99 -7.06 -10.91 -23.11
C SER A 99 -5.86 -10.30 -23.85
N PRO A 100 -5.25 -9.22 -23.37
CA PRO A 100 -3.86 -8.90 -23.67
C PRO A 100 -2.98 -9.45 -22.54
N ALA A 101 -2.81 -10.78 -22.51
CA ALA A 101 -1.88 -11.46 -21.62
C ALA A 101 -0.71 -11.99 -22.44
N SER A 102 0.36 -11.20 -22.53
CA SER A 102 1.73 -11.56 -22.94
C SER A 102 2.54 -10.30 -22.65
N SER A 103 3.56 -10.24 -21.81
CA SER A 103 4.69 -11.14 -21.71
C SER A 103 5.51 -10.75 -20.48
N LEU A 104 5.58 -11.64 -19.48
CA LEU A 104 6.68 -11.67 -18.52
C LEU A 104 7.55 -12.84 -18.97
N LEU A 105 8.65 -12.55 -19.66
CA LEU A 105 9.86 -13.39 -19.86
C LEU A 105 10.78 -12.64 -20.86
N PRO A 106 12.08 -12.47 -20.57
CA PRO A 106 13.03 -11.91 -21.54
C PRO A 106 13.36 -12.94 -22.63
N PRO A 107 13.59 -12.53 -23.89
CA PRO A 107 14.13 -13.43 -24.91
C PRO A 107 15.61 -13.73 -24.62
N ALA A 108 15.98 -15.00 -24.72
CA ALA A 108 17.38 -15.44 -24.67
C ALA A 108 18.14 -14.81 -25.85
N THR A 109 19.13 -13.95 -25.56
CA THR A 109 20.03 -13.39 -26.56
C THR A 109 21.32 -14.20 -26.63
N ALA A 110 21.61 -14.68 -27.84
CA ALA A 110 22.87 -15.32 -28.18
C ALA A 110 24.03 -14.33 -28.03
N THR A 111 25.08 -14.76 -27.33
CA THR A 111 26.36 -14.08 -27.17
C THR A 111 27.10 -13.92 -28.51
N SER A 112 27.56 -12.70 -28.79
CA SER A 112 28.81 -12.48 -29.53
C SER A 112 29.67 -11.48 -28.75
N PRO A 113 30.98 -11.72 -28.57
CA PRO A 113 31.82 -10.88 -27.73
C PRO A 113 32.33 -9.71 -28.58
N ASN A 114 32.08 -8.48 -28.14
CA ASN A 114 32.96 -7.38 -28.51
C ASN A 114 33.23 -6.50 -27.29
N ASP A 115 34.52 -6.44 -27.03
CA ASP A 115 35.23 -5.76 -25.96
C ASP A 115 35.09 -4.24 -26.16
N THR A 116 34.57 -3.52 -25.17
CA THR A 116 34.84 -2.08 -25.02
C THR A 116 34.57 -1.65 -23.59
N THR A 117 35.67 -1.46 -22.87
CA THR A 117 35.77 -0.85 -21.54
C THR A 117 35.40 0.64 -21.62
N GLY A 118 34.17 1.02 -21.26
CA GLY A 118 33.76 2.42 -21.25
C GLY A 118 32.39 2.72 -20.61
N ARG A 119 32.40 3.23 -19.37
CA ARG A 119 31.30 3.84 -18.57
C ARG A 119 30.00 3.03 -18.41
N LYS A 120 29.86 2.37 -17.25
CA LYS A 120 28.66 1.69 -16.73
C LYS A 120 27.53 2.63 -16.24
N GLY A 121 27.26 3.72 -16.97
CA GLY A 121 26.38 4.80 -16.50
C GLY A 121 25.61 5.47 -17.62
N GLY A 122 24.48 4.90 -18.05
CA GLY A 122 23.85 5.26 -19.33
C GLY A 122 22.62 6.17 -19.21
N TRP A 123 21.51 5.64 -18.73
CA TRP A 123 20.22 6.34 -18.79
C TRP A 123 19.64 6.64 -17.40
N PHE A 124 19.60 5.63 -16.51
CA PHE A 124 19.02 5.75 -15.18
C PHE A 124 19.83 6.70 -14.31
N GLU A 125 21.15 6.61 -14.35
CA GLU A 125 22.05 7.56 -13.67
C GLU A 125 21.80 9.01 -14.11
N ARG A 126 21.50 9.27 -15.39
CA ARG A 126 21.14 10.63 -15.83
C ARG A 126 19.80 11.10 -15.26
N ILE A 127 18.82 10.21 -15.13
CA ILE A 127 17.53 10.52 -14.52
C ILE A 127 17.70 10.79 -13.02
N LEU A 128 18.51 9.99 -12.34
CA LEU A 128 18.89 10.19 -10.94
C LEU A 128 19.57 11.56 -10.76
N THR A 129 20.59 11.86 -11.56
CA THR A 129 21.31 13.15 -11.53
C THR A 129 20.40 14.34 -11.83
N ARG A 130 19.45 14.20 -12.77
CA ARG A 130 18.44 15.26 -13.04
C ARG A 130 17.59 15.60 -11.82
N HIS A 131 17.36 14.63 -10.94
CA HIS A 131 16.62 14.80 -9.70
C HIS A 131 17.53 15.02 -8.48
N GLY A 132 18.83 15.27 -8.69
CA GLY A 132 19.81 15.48 -7.63
C GLY A 132 20.05 14.24 -6.76
N VAL A 133 19.76 13.04 -7.27
CA VAL A 133 19.95 11.79 -6.54
C VAL A 133 21.38 11.29 -6.75
N MET A 134 22.21 11.44 -5.72
CA MET A 134 23.53 10.80 -5.66
C MET A 134 23.42 9.52 -4.82
N THR A 135 23.01 8.40 -5.43
CA THR A 135 22.88 7.11 -4.72
C THR A 135 23.78 6.05 -5.34
N ASP A 136 24.55 5.36 -4.50
CA ASP A 136 25.30 4.16 -4.86
C ASP A 136 24.37 2.94 -4.96
N GLU A 137 24.71 1.97 -5.81
CA GLU A 137 23.94 0.73 -6.00
C GLU A 137 23.67 0.04 -4.66
N LYS A 138 24.69 -0.02 -3.80
CA LYS A 138 24.62 -0.67 -2.50
C LYS A 138 23.60 0.00 -1.58
N GLN A 139 23.52 1.33 -1.62
CA GLN A 139 22.54 2.07 -0.84
C GLN A 139 21.13 1.82 -1.34
N CYS A 140 20.89 1.86 -2.66
CA CYS A 140 19.59 1.53 -3.23
C CYS A 140 19.20 0.07 -2.93
N ARG A 141 20.13 -0.88 -3.06
CA ARG A 141 19.90 -2.28 -2.70
C ARG A 141 19.49 -2.41 -1.23
N TYR A 142 20.16 -1.70 -0.33
CA TYR A 142 19.78 -1.68 1.08
C TYR A 142 18.39 -1.06 1.30
N HIS A 143 18.06 0.04 0.63
CA HIS A 143 16.72 0.64 0.71
C HIS A 143 15.63 -0.33 0.21
N LEU A 144 15.88 -1.06 -0.87
CA LEU A 144 14.95 -2.05 -1.38
C LEU A 144 14.76 -3.20 -0.38
N GLN A 145 15.85 -3.67 0.22
CA GLN A 145 15.78 -4.68 1.30
C GLN A 145 14.92 -4.19 2.47
N VAL A 146 15.11 -2.94 2.92
CA VAL A 146 14.29 -2.36 3.99
C VAL A 146 12.82 -2.30 3.59
N PHE A 147 12.49 -1.96 2.34
CA PHE A 147 11.10 -2.03 1.87
C PHE A 147 10.54 -3.46 1.99
N MET A 148 11.31 -4.48 1.58
CA MET A 148 10.91 -5.88 1.65
C MET A 148 10.71 -6.37 3.09
N ASP A 149 11.48 -5.84 4.05
CA ASP A 149 11.40 -6.25 5.46
C ASP A 149 10.38 -5.45 6.28
N GLU A 150 10.20 -4.15 5.98
CA GLU A 150 9.44 -3.25 6.85
C GLU A 150 8.04 -2.91 6.33
N VAL A 151 7.85 -2.93 5.00
CA VAL A 151 6.63 -2.44 4.33
C VAL A 151 5.89 -3.55 3.61
N HIS A 152 6.58 -4.32 2.76
CA HIS A 152 6.00 -5.41 1.99
C HIS A 152 5.23 -6.43 2.84
N PRO A 153 5.69 -6.85 4.04
CA PRO A 153 4.96 -7.82 4.85
C PRO A 153 3.61 -7.30 5.36
N MET A 154 3.42 -5.98 5.41
CA MET A 154 2.17 -5.34 5.82
C MET A 154 1.20 -5.17 4.65
N TYR A 155 1.74 -4.94 3.45
CA TYR A 155 1.02 -4.70 2.21
C TYR A 155 1.69 -5.47 1.05
N PRO A 156 1.45 -6.78 0.91
CA PRO A 156 2.22 -7.64 0.01
C PRO A 156 1.76 -7.55 -1.44
N VAL A 157 1.80 -6.34 -1.99
CA VAL A 157 1.27 -6.03 -3.33
C VAL A 157 2.16 -6.50 -4.47
N VAL A 158 3.46 -6.66 -4.21
CA VAL A 158 4.46 -7.07 -5.20
C VAL A 158 4.87 -8.53 -5.02
N HIS A 159 5.49 -9.13 -6.04
CA HIS A 159 6.24 -10.36 -5.92
C HIS A 159 7.72 -10.02 -5.70
N PRO A 160 8.31 -10.24 -4.51
CA PRO A 160 9.66 -9.77 -4.19
C PRO A 160 10.75 -10.22 -5.18
N PRO A 161 10.82 -11.50 -5.62
CA PRO A 161 11.77 -11.93 -6.65
C PRO A 161 11.69 -11.09 -7.93
N ALA A 162 10.48 -10.85 -8.45
CA ALA A 162 10.29 -10.08 -9.67
C ALA A 162 10.76 -8.62 -9.52
N VAL A 163 10.57 -8.00 -8.35
CA VAL A 163 11.04 -6.63 -8.10
C VAL A 163 12.57 -6.58 -8.02
N TRP A 164 13.19 -7.59 -7.42
CA TRP A 164 14.65 -7.72 -7.38
C TRP A 164 15.25 -7.90 -8.78
N ASP A 165 14.61 -8.69 -9.63
CA ASP A 165 15.01 -8.87 -11.02
C ASP A 165 14.98 -7.54 -11.78
N ILE A 166 13.88 -6.78 -11.67
CA ILE A 166 13.76 -5.44 -12.29
C ILE A 166 14.84 -4.49 -11.75
N PHE A 167 15.11 -4.51 -10.44
CA PHE A 167 16.15 -3.69 -9.82
C PHE A 167 17.54 -4.02 -10.39
N ASN A 168 17.86 -5.31 -10.51
CA ASN A 168 19.15 -5.76 -11.05
C ASN A 168 19.28 -5.40 -12.53
N GLU A 169 18.24 -5.61 -13.34
CA GLU A 169 18.23 -5.26 -14.77
C GLU A 169 18.38 -3.75 -14.99
N MET A 170 17.66 -2.93 -14.22
CA MET A 170 17.74 -1.46 -14.26
C MET A 170 19.18 -0.95 -14.07
N TRP A 171 19.97 -1.62 -13.24
CA TRP A 171 21.35 -1.23 -12.93
C TRP A 171 22.38 -1.84 -13.89
N GLN A 172 22.12 -3.04 -14.41
CA GLN A 172 23.03 -3.75 -15.30
C GLN A 172 22.90 -3.34 -16.78
N HIS A 173 21.73 -2.83 -17.21
CA HIS A 173 21.46 -2.48 -18.61
C HIS A 173 21.29 -0.96 -18.81
N PRO A 174 22.33 -0.24 -19.28
CA PRO A 174 22.29 1.21 -19.48
C PRO A 174 21.47 1.66 -20.70
N ALA A 175 20.96 0.72 -21.51
CA ALA A 175 20.37 0.98 -22.82
C ALA A 175 18.88 0.58 -22.86
N ILE A 176 18.04 1.38 -22.21
CA ILE A 176 16.57 1.29 -22.38
C ILE A 176 16.04 2.51 -23.16
N SER A 177 16.93 3.35 -23.71
CA SER A 177 16.52 4.44 -24.59
C SER A 177 16.27 3.93 -26.01
N SER A 178 15.18 3.21 -26.25
CA SER A 178 14.60 3.16 -27.59
C SER A 178 13.49 4.22 -27.67
N SER A 179 13.66 5.17 -28.58
CA SER A 179 12.85 6.38 -28.75
C SER A 179 11.47 6.12 -29.38
N VAL A 180 10.96 4.88 -29.30
CA VAL A 180 9.65 4.52 -29.83
C VAL A 180 8.71 4.33 -28.64
N GLU A 181 7.66 5.14 -28.58
CA GLU A 181 6.54 4.97 -27.64
C GLU A 181 5.80 3.68 -27.97
N SER A 182 6.35 2.55 -27.49
CA SER A 182 5.72 1.24 -27.55
C SER A 182 5.10 0.90 -26.19
N ALA A 183 4.11 0.01 -26.20
CA ALA A 183 3.52 -0.53 -24.97
C ALA A 183 4.58 -1.18 -24.04
N GLN A 184 5.61 -1.80 -24.63
CA GLN A 184 6.74 -2.37 -23.88
C GLN A 184 7.59 -1.29 -23.19
N SER A 185 7.83 -0.17 -23.88
CA SER A 185 8.54 0.98 -23.30
C SER A 185 7.73 1.60 -22.14
N GLU A 186 6.41 1.73 -22.28
CA GLU A 186 5.53 2.19 -21.20
C GLU A 186 5.57 1.25 -20.00
N GLN A 187 5.40 -0.06 -20.22
CA GLN A 187 5.44 -1.05 -19.14
C GLN A 187 6.77 -1.02 -18.38
N LEU A 188 7.89 -0.85 -19.09
CA LEU A 188 9.22 -0.76 -18.49
C LEU A 188 9.42 0.54 -17.70
N ARG A 189 8.89 1.67 -18.18
CA ARG A 189 8.88 2.91 -17.37
C ARG A 189 8.11 2.73 -16.08
N VAL A 190 6.94 2.10 -16.13
CA VAL A 190 6.12 1.84 -14.94
C VAL A 190 6.80 0.85 -13.99
N SER A 191 7.53 -0.15 -14.50
CA SER A 191 8.24 -1.13 -13.65
C SER A 191 9.44 -0.49 -12.94
N VAL A 192 10.19 0.37 -13.62
CA VAL A 192 11.25 1.17 -13.01
C VAL A 192 10.68 2.17 -12.01
N ALA A 193 9.53 2.79 -12.31
CA ALA A 193 8.84 3.67 -11.38
C ALA A 193 8.43 2.93 -10.10
N LEU A 194 7.90 1.71 -10.21
CA LEU A 194 7.59 0.85 -9.06
C LEU A 194 8.81 0.66 -8.16
N VAL A 195 9.95 0.28 -8.75
CA VAL A 195 11.22 0.12 -8.00
C VAL A 195 11.61 1.43 -7.32
N CYS A 196 11.53 2.58 -8.00
CA CYS A 196 11.83 3.88 -7.41
C CYS A 196 10.94 4.20 -6.21
N PHE A 197 9.65 3.87 -6.26
CA PHE A 197 8.74 4.06 -5.12
C PHE A 197 9.03 3.09 -3.96
N CYS A 198 9.40 1.83 -4.26
CA CYS A 198 9.86 0.89 -3.24
C CYS A 198 11.13 1.40 -2.54
N LEU A 199 12.11 1.91 -3.29
CA LEU A 199 13.33 2.52 -2.74
C LEU A 199 13.01 3.75 -1.87
N ALA A 200 12.11 4.62 -2.33
CA ALA A 200 11.67 5.78 -1.58
C ALA A 200 11.04 5.39 -0.23
N LEU A 201 10.19 4.35 -0.23
CA LEU A 201 9.59 3.81 1.00
C LEU A 201 10.60 3.14 1.93
N GLY A 202 11.58 2.43 1.37
CA GLY A 202 12.69 1.86 2.12
C GLY A 202 13.45 2.95 2.86
N ARG A 203 13.83 4.01 2.15
CA ARG A 203 14.48 5.21 2.74
C ARG A 203 13.60 5.91 3.78
N CYS A 204 12.32 6.13 3.47
CA CYS A 204 11.34 6.69 4.39
C CYS A 204 11.17 5.84 5.67
N SER A 205 11.44 4.53 5.61
CA SER A 205 11.34 3.63 6.76
C SER A 205 12.57 3.62 7.66
N MET A 206 13.72 4.12 7.18
CA MET A 206 14.92 4.31 7.99
C MET A 206 15.06 5.71 8.54
N SER A 207 14.54 6.73 7.83
CA SER A 207 14.71 8.11 8.27
C SER A 207 14.03 8.30 9.62
N ALA A 208 14.81 8.64 10.65
CA ALA A 208 14.25 9.23 11.85
C ALA A 208 13.47 10.45 11.37
N ARG A 209 12.20 10.57 11.74
CA ARG A 209 11.36 11.72 11.37
C ARG A 209 11.98 12.97 12.01
N MET A 210 12.99 13.55 11.37
CA MET A 210 13.65 14.76 11.81
C MET A 210 12.63 15.88 11.63
N SER A 211 12.33 16.60 12.73
CA SER A 211 11.41 17.73 12.73
C SER A 211 11.99 18.99 12.08
N ASP A 212 13.18 18.91 11.49
CA ASP A 212 13.80 20.01 10.76
C ASP A 212 13.42 20.00 9.27
N ARG A 213 13.75 21.09 8.57
CA ARG A 213 13.46 21.25 7.13
C ARG A 213 14.20 20.22 6.25
N SER A 214 15.20 19.49 6.77
CA SER A 214 15.93 18.43 6.06
C SER A 214 15.21 17.09 6.09
N GLY A 215 14.30 16.87 7.04
CA GLY A 215 13.54 15.62 7.21
C GLY A 215 12.74 15.20 5.97
N VAL A 216 12.19 16.16 5.22
CA VAL A 216 11.40 15.90 4.01
C VAL A 216 12.29 15.62 2.78
N GLU A 217 13.47 16.23 2.72
CA GLU A 217 14.50 15.94 1.70
C GLU A 217 15.22 14.60 2.00
N SER A 218 15.26 14.17 3.27
CA SER A 218 15.91 12.92 3.71
C SER A 218 15.09 11.64 3.49
N SER A 219 13.75 11.74 3.39
CA SER A 219 12.84 10.58 3.44
C SER A 219 12.58 9.89 2.09
N GLY A 220 13.52 9.95 1.15
CA GLY A 220 13.39 9.31 -0.17
C GLY A 220 12.57 10.10 -1.20
N TRP A 221 12.32 11.39 -0.97
CA TRP A 221 11.55 12.26 -1.87
C TRP A 221 12.13 12.35 -3.28
N SER A 222 13.45 12.38 -3.41
CA SER A 222 14.12 12.47 -4.71
C SER A 222 13.89 11.19 -5.55
N LEU A 223 13.94 10.00 -4.92
CA LEU A 223 13.58 8.72 -5.55
C LEU A 223 12.08 8.66 -5.90
N TYR A 224 11.21 9.19 -5.04
CA TYR A 224 9.78 9.31 -5.33
C TYR A 224 9.55 10.22 -6.54
N SER A 225 10.27 11.34 -6.65
CA SER A 225 10.17 12.29 -7.76
C SER A 225 10.63 11.67 -9.08
N VAL A 226 11.69 10.86 -9.06
CA VAL A 226 12.11 10.06 -10.22
C VAL A 226 10.99 9.13 -10.66
N GLY A 227 10.36 8.40 -9.74
CA GLY A 227 9.21 7.55 -10.03
C GLY A 227 8.06 8.32 -10.68
N MET A 228 7.73 9.51 -10.15
CA MET A 228 6.70 10.39 -10.73
C MET A 228 7.06 10.84 -12.14
N SER A 229 8.32 11.24 -12.38
CA SER A 229 8.78 11.64 -13.71
C SER A 229 8.71 10.51 -14.73
N LEU A 230 8.81 9.25 -14.31
CA LEU A 230 8.72 8.08 -15.18
C LEU A 230 7.28 7.72 -15.54
N LEU A 231 6.31 7.99 -14.64
CA LEU A 231 4.89 7.76 -14.90
C LEU A 231 4.29 8.78 -15.87
N GLY A 232 4.76 10.04 -15.82
CA GLY A 232 4.15 11.12 -16.59
C GLY A 232 2.76 11.50 -16.07
N ASP A 233 1.89 12.00 -16.95
CA ASP A 233 0.51 12.31 -16.61
C ASP A 233 -0.34 11.02 -16.58
N LEU A 234 -0.96 10.77 -15.44
CA LEU A 234 -1.81 9.62 -15.23
C LEU A 234 -3.12 9.71 -16.03
N LEU A 235 -3.57 10.92 -16.38
CA LEU A 235 -4.75 11.14 -17.22
C LEU A 235 -4.48 10.85 -18.70
N GLU A 236 -3.22 10.98 -19.14
CA GLU A 236 -2.79 10.65 -20.49
C GLU A 236 -2.34 9.18 -20.64
N THR A 237 -2.25 8.45 -19.52
CA THR A 237 -1.92 7.02 -19.51
C THR A 237 -3.01 6.22 -20.21
N SER A 238 -2.61 5.25 -21.05
CA SER A 238 -3.58 4.46 -21.81
C SER A 238 -4.54 3.69 -20.91
N ASN A 239 -5.80 3.52 -21.35
CA ASN A 239 -6.81 2.77 -20.60
C ASN A 239 -6.39 1.33 -20.26
N THR A 240 -5.53 0.72 -21.08
CA THR A 240 -4.97 -0.61 -20.82
C THR A 240 -3.85 -0.55 -19.78
N ALA A 241 -2.93 0.41 -19.90
CA ALA A 241 -1.82 0.56 -18.97
C ALA A 241 -2.29 0.96 -17.57
N ILE A 242 -3.27 1.86 -17.46
CA ILE A 242 -3.80 2.29 -16.16
C ILE A 242 -4.47 1.14 -15.40
N LYS A 243 -5.08 0.19 -16.13
CA LYS A 243 -5.73 -1.02 -15.59
C LYS A 243 -4.77 -2.19 -15.39
N SER A 244 -3.48 -2.00 -15.65
CA SER A 244 -2.49 -3.07 -15.46
C SER A 244 -2.23 -3.32 -13.97
N LEU A 245 -1.92 -4.58 -13.61
CA LEU A 245 -1.45 -4.95 -12.27
C LEU A 245 -0.29 -4.07 -11.81
N LEU A 246 0.64 -3.78 -12.73
CA LEU A 246 1.84 -3.02 -12.43
C LEU A 246 1.51 -1.58 -12.05
N MET A 247 0.60 -0.92 -12.77
CA MET A 247 0.12 0.40 -12.39
C MET A 247 -0.61 0.37 -11.05
N LEU A 248 -1.44 -0.64 -10.80
CA LEU A 248 -2.14 -0.77 -9.53
C LEU A 248 -1.16 -0.92 -8.36
N GLN A 249 -0.11 -1.73 -8.52
CA GLN A 249 0.99 -1.86 -7.56
C GLN A 249 1.68 -0.53 -7.31
N VAL A 250 2.02 0.21 -8.37
CA VAL A 250 2.61 1.55 -8.27
C VAL A 250 1.71 2.49 -7.47
N LEU A 251 0.42 2.56 -7.78
CA LEU A 251 -0.52 3.43 -7.08
C LEU A 251 -0.63 3.07 -5.59
N ILE A 252 -0.68 1.77 -5.24
CA ILE A 252 -0.72 1.31 -3.85
C ILE A 252 0.55 1.70 -3.09
N VAL A 253 1.73 1.46 -3.67
CA VAL A 253 3.02 1.82 -3.07
C VAL A 253 3.11 3.35 -2.86
N ARG A 254 2.60 4.15 -3.81
CA ARG A 254 2.51 5.61 -3.67
C ARG A 254 1.58 6.03 -2.52
N ILE A 255 0.42 5.39 -2.35
CA ILE A 255 -0.50 5.68 -1.23
C ILE A 255 0.22 5.43 0.09
N ILE A 256 0.93 4.31 0.24
CA ILE A 256 1.69 3.98 1.44
C ILE A 256 2.76 5.06 1.70
N TYR A 257 3.49 5.49 0.68
CA TYR A 257 4.50 6.55 0.82
C TYR A 257 3.89 7.86 1.31
N MET A 258 2.82 8.34 0.67
CA MET A 258 2.14 9.57 1.06
C MET A 258 1.58 9.49 2.49
N PHE A 259 1.00 8.33 2.86
CA PHE A 259 0.52 8.09 4.21
C PHE A 259 1.67 8.15 5.23
N ARG A 260 2.84 7.61 4.89
CA ARG A 260 4.04 7.63 5.76
C ARG A 260 4.66 9.02 5.91
N LEU A 261 4.37 9.95 5.00
CA LEU A 261 4.71 11.37 5.11
C LEU A 261 3.60 12.21 5.74
N ASP A 262 2.54 11.57 6.25
CA ASP A 262 1.34 12.23 6.79
C ASP A 262 0.62 13.14 5.77
N ALA A 263 0.87 12.93 4.47
CA ALA A 263 0.19 13.60 3.36
C ALA A 263 -1.17 12.95 3.06
N ASN A 264 -1.99 12.78 4.10
CA ASN A 264 -3.20 11.94 4.10
C ASN A 264 -4.24 12.35 3.04
N GLN A 265 -4.39 13.64 2.75
CA GLN A 265 -5.31 14.10 1.70
C GLN A 265 -4.84 13.69 0.30
N LYS A 266 -3.54 13.78 0.01
CA LYS A 266 -2.97 13.32 -1.27
C LYS A 266 -3.09 11.80 -1.38
N ALA A 267 -2.79 11.08 -0.29
CA ALA A 267 -2.98 9.63 -0.21
C ALA A 267 -4.44 9.25 -0.51
N ALA A 268 -5.42 9.96 0.07
CA ALA A 268 -6.84 9.72 -0.16
C ALA A 268 -7.27 9.94 -1.62
N ARG A 269 -6.73 10.96 -2.31
CA ARG A 269 -7.02 11.19 -3.75
C ARG A 269 -6.49 10.05 -4.62
N VAL A 270 -5.24 9.63 -4.40
CA VAL A 270 -4.64 8.49 -5.14
C VAL A 270 -5.35 7.19 -4.81
N HIS A 271 -5.77 7.01 -3.56
CA HIS A 271 -6.55 5.87 -3.09
C HIS A 271 -7.92 5.79 -3.79
N ALA A 272 -8.65 6.90 -3.87
CA ALA A 272 -9.93 6.94 -4.58
C ALA A 272 -9.80 6.54 -6.05
N LEU A 273 -8.76 7.03 -6.73
CA LEU A 273 -8.45 6.61 -8.10
C LEU A 273 -8.12 5.12 -8.18
N SER A 274 -7.30 4.61 -7.26
CA SER A 274 -6.89 3.20 -7.24
C SER A 274 -8.07 2.25 -6.99
N VAL A 275 -8.98 2.62 -6.09
CA VAL A 275 -10.22 1.87 -5.84
C VAL A 275 -11.09 1.87 -7.10
N SER A 276 -11.26 3.03 -7.76
CA SER A 276 -12.03 3.13 -9.01
C SER A 276 -11.44 2.25 -10.13
N VAL A 277 -10.12 2.27 -10.31
CA VAL A 277 -9.42 1.40 -11.27
C VAL A 277 -9.61 -0.08 -10.91
N ALA A 278 -9.39 -0.48 -9.65
CA ALA A 278 -9.56 -1.86 -9.19
C ALA A 278 -11.01 -2.37 -9.36
N GLN A 279 -11.99 -1.51 -9.10
CA GLN A 279 -13.41 -1.84 -9.33
C GLN A 279 -13.74 -1.95 -10.82
N THR A 280 -13.14 -1.10 -11.66
CA THR A 280 -13.29 -1.15 -13.12
C THR A 280 -12.71 -2.44 -13.70
N ILE A 281 -11.59 -2.93 -13.16
CA ILE A 281 -11.04 -4.25 -13.51
C ILE A 281 -11.98 -5.37 -13.03
N GLY A 282 -12.71 -5.16 -11.93
CA GLY A 282 -13.62 -6.13 -11.33
C GLY A 282 -13.02 -6.89 -10.15
N LEU A 283 -11.95 -6.40 -9.52
CA LEU A 283 -11.21 -7.11 -8.46
C LEU A 283 -12.00 -7.35 -7.16
N HIS A 284 -13.15 -6.67 -7.01
CA HIS A 284 -14.11 -6.90 -5.93
C HIS A 284 -14.99 -8.14 -6.16
N ARG A 285 -14.95 -8.71 -7.37
CA ARG A 285 -15.73 -9.88 -7.78
C ARG A 285 -14.87 -11.13 -7.88
N GLN A 286 -15.24 -12.18 -7.17
CA GLN A 286 -14.55 -13.46 -7.18
C GLN A 286 -14.49 -14.08 -8.58
N SER A 287 -15.56 -13.96 -9.35
CA SER A 287 -15.63 -14.45 -10.75
C SER A 287 -14.56 -13.85 -11.66
N THR A 288 -14.12 -12.62 -11.39
CA THR A 288 -13.04 -11.97 -12.14
C THR A 288 -11.68 -12.58 -11.76
N ILE A 289 -11.45 -12.81 -10.46
CA ILE A 289 -10.20 -13.36 -9.93
C ILE A 289 -10.02 -14.82 -10.34
N GLU A 290 -11.05 -15.65 -10.25
CA GLU A 290 -11.03 -17.07 -10.64
C GLU A 290 -10.74 -17.31 -12.12
N GLY A 291 -11.05 -16.33 -12.97
CA GLY A 291 -10.74 -16.39 -14.40
C GLY A 291 -9.26 -16.31 -14.72
N MET A 292 -8.42 -15.84 -13.79
CA MET A 292 -7.00 -15.55 -14.03
C MET A 292 -6.09 -16.76 -13.75
N PRO A 293 -4.93 -16.85 -14.42
CA PRO A 293 -3.87 -17.79 -14.02
C PRO A 293 -3.46 -17.57 -12.57
N ALA A 294 -3.06 -18.65 -11.89
CA ALA A 294 -2.84 -18.67 -10.44
C ALA A 294 -1.89 -17.56 -9.94
N TYR A 295 -0.78 -17.31 -10.65
CA TYR A 295 0.15 -16.25 -10.30
C TYR A 295 -0.51 -14.86 -10.30
N TYR A 296 -1.25 -14.51 -11.35
CA TYR A 296 -1.93 -13.22 -11.47
C TYR A 296 -3.12 -13.12 -10.53
N ASN A 297 -3.89 -14.20 -10.39
CA ASN A 297 -4.98 -14.32 -9.42
C ASN A 297 -4.51 -13.89 -8.02
N GLN A 298 -3.40 -14.46 -7.56
CA GLN A 298 -2.85 -14.14 -6.24
C GLN A 298 -2.31 -12.71 -6.14
N LEU A 299 -1.62 -12.19 -7.16
CA LEU A 299 -1.14 -10.81 -7.13
C LEU A 299 -2.25 -9.77 -7.16
N TYR A 300 -3.28 -9.97 -7.98
CA TYR A 300 -4.45 -9.10 -8.01
C TYR A 300 -5.27 -9.20 -6.71
N SER A 301 -5.40 -10.40 -6.13
CA SER A 301 -6.02 -10.58 -4.81
C SER A 301 -5.24 -9.83 -3.72
N ARG A 302 -3.90 -9.99 -3.68
CA ARG A 302 -3.03 -9.26 -2.74
C ARG A 302 -3.13 -7.74 -2.91
N ALA A 303 -3.19 -7.23 -4.15
CA ALA A 303 -3.38 -5.82 -4.44
C ALA A 303 -4.76 -5.30 -3.98
N TRP A 304 -5.82 -6.04 -4.28
CA TRP A 304 -7.19 -5.73 -3.85
C TRP A 304 -7.30 -5.63 -2.32
N TRP A 305 -6.81 -6.64 -1.62
CA TRP A 305 -6.88 -6.65 -0.16
C TRP A 305 -5.96 -5.63 0.49
N SER A 306 -4.83 -5.29 -0.13
CA SER A 306 -4.00 -4.17 0.35
C SER A 306 -4.72 -2.82 0.21
N LEU A 307 -5.45 -2.59 -0.89
CA LEU A 307 -6.32 -1.41 -1.03
C LEU A 307 -7.43 -1.41 0.02
N TYR A 308 -8.05 -2.56 0.29
CA TYR A 308 -9.06 -2.69 1.34
C TYR A 308 -8.53 -2.28 2.71
N LEU A 309 -7.32 -2.73 3.08
CA LEU A 309 -6.67 -2.34 4.34
C LEU A 309 -6.38 -0.83 4.38
N LEU A 310 -5.87 -0.27 3.29
CA LEU A 310 -5.58 1.17 3.19
C LEU A 310 -6.84 2.03 3.25
N ASP A 311 -7.95 1.56 2.68
CA ASP A 311 -9.24 2.24 2.69
C ASP A 311 -9.75 2.45 4.13
N ARG A 312 -9.74 1.38 4.94
CA ARG A 312 -10.13 1.46 6.34
C ARG A 312 -9.19 2.33 7.15
N ARG A 313 -7.88 2.24 6.89
CA ARG A 313 -6.88 3.06 7.57
C ARG A 313 -7.06 4.54 7.28
N LEU A 314 -7.25 4.91 6.01
CA LEU A 314 -7.49 6.31 5.61
C LEU A 314 -8.80 6.85 6.17
N ALA A 315 -9.86 6.04 6.19
CA ALA A 315 -11.15 6.42 6.76
C ALA A 315 -11.06 6.72 8.27
N LEU A 316 -10.35 5.87 9.02
CA LEU A 316 -10.12 6.09 10.45
C LEU A 316 -9.30 7.35 10.72
N GLU A 317 -8.20 7.55 10.00
CA GLU A 317 -7.31 8.69 10.19
C GLU A 317 -7.91 10.03 9.76
N SER A 318 -8.84 10.01 8.79
CA SER A 318 -9.47 11.24 8.29
C SER A 318 -10.88 11.48 8.84
N GLY A 319 -11.47 10.50 9.53
CA GLY A 319 -12.89 10.52 9.92
C GLY A 319 -13.86 10.51 8.74
N LYS A 320 -13.40 10.22 7.51
CA LYS A 320 -14.23 10.20 6.30
C LYS A 320 -14.76 8.78 6.03
N PRO A 321 -15.92 8.64 5.35
CA PRO A 321 -16.40 7.33 4.92
C PRO A 321 -15.36 6.60 4.07
N TYR A 322 -15.24 5.30 4.30
CA TYR A 322 -14.43 4.42 3.48
C TYR A 322 -15.12 4.17 2.12
N LEU A 323 -14.34 3.89 1.07
CA LEU A 323 -14.85 3.80 -0.30
C LEU A 323 -15.36 2.40 -0.66
N ILE A 324 -14.77 1.35 -0.09
CA ILE A 324 -15.08 -0.03 -0.43
C ILE A 324 -16.17 -0.54 0.52
N GLN A 325 -17.38 -0.76 0.02
CA GLN A 325 -18.48 -1.32 0.81
C GLN A 325 -18.40 -2.84 0.85
N ASP A 326 -18.45 -3.43 2.06
CA ASP A 326 -18.35 -4.88 2.27
C ASP A 326 -19.45 -5.66 1.53
N SER A 327 -20.64 -5.07 1.35
CA SER A 327 -21.76 -5.68 0.62
C SER A 327 -21.47 -5.94 -0.86
N ASN A 328 -20.47 -5.26 -1.42
CA ASN A 328 -20.12 -5.33 -2.84
C ASN A 328 -18.86 -6.16 -3.08
N VAL A 329 -18.39 -6.91 -2.08
CA VAL A 329 -17.14 -7.68 -2.15
C VAL A 329 -17.41 -9.15 -1.86
N ASP A 330 -17.21 -10.00 -2.87
CA ASP A 330 -17.25 -11.46 -2.73
C ASP A 330 -15.89 -12.13 -3.03
N THR A 331 -14.89 -11.37 -3.47
CA THR A 331 -13.52 -11.85 -3.69
C THR A 331 -13.00 -12.62 -2.47
N ALA A 332 -12.38 -13.77 -2.70
CA ALA A 332 -11.76 -14.59 -1.68
C ALA A 332 -10.47 -13.94 -1.16
N LEU A 333 -10.13 -14.26 0.09
CA LEU A 333 -8.85 -13.88 0.68
C LEU A 333 -7.68 -14.53 -0.07
N PRO A 334 -6.48 -13.90 -0.10
CA PRO A 334 -5.31 -14.47 -0.75
C PRO A 334 -4.91 -15.78 -0.07
N LEU A 335 -4.33 -16.69 -0.86
CA LEU A 335 -3.82 -17.95 -0.34
C LEU A 335 -2.43 -17.75 0.29
N ASP A 336 -2.16 -18.52 1.34
CA ASP A 336 -0.87 -18.56 2.02
C ASP A 336 0.14 -19.36 1.18
N LEU A 337 0.66 -18.70 0.13
CA LEU A 337 1.59 -19.29 -0.82
C LEU A 337 2.92 -18.54 -0.77
N SER A 338 4.01 -19.30 -0.67
CA SER A 338 5.38 -18.79 -0.64
C SER A 338 5.77 -18.07 -1.94
N ASP A 339 6.76 -17.18 -1.87
CA ASP A 339 7.30 -16.54 -3.07
C ASP A 339 8.00 -17.55 -4.00
N GLU A 340 8.54 -18.64 -3.45
CA GLU A 340 9.09 -19.74 -4.24
C GLU A 340 7.99 -20.44 -5.06
N TRP A 341 6.84 -20.72 -4.43
CA TRP A 341 5.67 -21.21 -5.16
C TRP A 341 5.27 -20.20 -6.24
N MET A 342 5.09 -18.93 -5.89
CA MET A 342 4.70 -17.90 -6.86
C MET A 342 5.66 -17.84 -8.07
N THR A 343 6.97 -17.94 -7.83
CA THR A 343 8.00 -17.95 -8.88
C THR A 343 7.82 -19.13 -9.84
N ARG A 344 7.59 -20.35 -9.32
CA ARG A 344 7.38 -21.56 -10.15
C ARG A 344 6.17 -21.45 -11.08
N PHE A 345 5.17 -20.65 -10.70
CA PHE A 345 3.92 -20.50 -11.43
C PHE A 345 3.83 -19.19 -12.25
N ALA A 346 4.85 -18.35 -12.24
CA ALA A 346 4.83 -17.04 -12.90
C ALA A 346 4.57 -17.13 -14.43
N SER A 347 5.07 -18.19 -15.07
CA SER A 347 4.90 -18.44 -16.51
C SER A 347 3.79 -19.46 -16.83
N ARG A 348 3.20 -20.11 -15.82
CA ARG A 348 2.15 -21.13 -15.99
C ARG A 348 0.79 -20.47 -16.19
N LYS A 349 -0.06 -21.09 -17.02
CA LYS A 349 -1.41 -20.56 -17.37
C LYS A 349 -2.55 -21.21 -16.57
N GLU A 350 -2.23 -22.19 -15.74
CA GLU A 350 -3.20 -22.90 -14.91
C GLU A 350 -3.84 -21.97 -13.88
N LYS A 351 -5.11 -22.22 -13.59
CA LYS A 351 -5.89 -21.47 -12.61
C LYS A 351 -5.78 -22.15 -11.24
N ILE A 352 -6.23 -21.46 -10.19
CA ILE A 352 -6.26 -22.02 -8.84
C ILE A 352 -7.04 -23.34 -8.78
N ALA A 353 -8.15 -23.44 -9.51
CA ALA A 353 -8.98 -24.64 -9.57
C ALA A 353 -8.22 -25.87 -10.11
N ASP A 354 -7.30 -25.67 -11.05
CA ASP A 354 -6.50 -26.74 -11.66
C ASP A 354 -5.38 -27.23 -10.72
N LEU A 355 -5.00 -26.39 -9.74
CA LEU A 355 -3.82 -26.57 -8.89
C LEU A 355 -4.16 -26.94 -7.44
N GLN A 356 -5.41 -27.33 -7.17
CA GLN A 356 -5.90 -27.54 -5.80
C GLN A 356 -5.01 -28.48 -4.99
N HIS A 357 -4.55 -29.58 -5.60
CA HIS A 357 -3.67 -30.53 -4.91
C HIS A 357 -2.31 -29.90 -4.56
N GLU A 358 -1.66 -29.23 -5.52
CA GLU A 358 -0.35 -28.58 -5.31
C GLU A 358 -0.44 -27.49 -4.23
N ILE A 359 -1.53 -26.73 -4.21
CA ILE A 359 -1.80 -25.69 -3.21
C ILE A 359 -1.97 -26.30 -1.81
N VAL A 360 -2.71 -27.40 -1.67
CA VAL A 360 -2.88 -28.08 -0.38
C VAL A 360 -1.54 -28.60 0.14
N VAL A 361 -0.69 -29.15 -0.74
CA VAL A 361 0.65 -29.61 -0.35
C VAL A 361 1.54 -28.44 0.07
N GLU A 362 1.52 -27.32 -0.66
CA GLU A 362 2.32 -26.14 -0.31
C GLU A 362 1.84 -25.51 1.01
N ALA A 363 0.54 -25.38 1.22
CA ALA A 363 -0.01 -24.82 2.45
C ALA A 363 0.27 -25.70 3.69
N ALA A 364 0.54 -26.99 3.50
CA ALA A 364 0.97 -27.90 4.56
C ALA A 364 2.48 -27.87 4.82
N ARG A 365 3.28 -27.16 4.00
CA ARG A 365 4.72 -27.02 4.21
C ARG A 365 5.01 -25.87 5.16
N ASP A 366 5.60 -26.19 6.31
CA ASP A 366 6.08 -25.20 7.29
C ASP A 366 7.41 -24.50 6.89
N SER A 367 7.95 -24.80 5.71
CA SER A 367 9.35 -24.46 5.36
C SER A 367 9.57 -23.01 4.90
N SER A 368 8.52 -22.31 4.44
CA SER A 368 8.64 -20.97 3.85
C SER A 368 7.49 -20.07 4.29
N PRO A 369 7.60 -19.38 5.44
CA PRO A 369 6.51 -18.58 5.98
C PRO A 369 6.21 -17.38 5.06
N SER A 370 4.97 -17.26 4.61
CA SER A 370 4.53 -16.08 3.87
C SER A 370 4.03 -14.99 4.81
N CYS A 371 3.95 -13.76 4.31
CA CYS A 371 3.36 -12.62 5.03
C CYS A 371 1.82 -12.57 4.94
N ILE A 372 1.19 -13.51 4.20
CA ILE A 372 -0.25 -13.51 3.90
C ILE A 372 -1.15 -13.75 5.13
N PRO A 373 -0.79 -14.61 6.11
CA PRO A 373 -1.60 -14.78 7.32
C PRO A 373 -1.90 -13.46 8.04
N TYR A 374 -0.95 -12.52 8.04
CA TYR A 374 -1.15 -11.19 8.63
C TYR A 374 -2.20 -10.38 7.87
N VAL A 375 -2.14 -10.37 6.53
CA VAL A 375 -3.15 -9.69 5.69
C VAL A 375 -4.53 -10.26 5.94
N ILE A 376 -4.67 -11.59 5.97
CA ILE A 376 -5.94 -12.25 6.26
C ILE A 376 -6.51 -11.79 7.61
N ALA A 377 -5.67 -11.79 8.65
CA ALA A 377 -6.07 -11.37 9.99
C ALA A 377 -6.46 -9.88 10.02
N MET A 378 -5.69 -9.03 9.35
CA MET A 378 -5.97 -7.59 9.23
C MET A 378 -7.23 -7.29 8.43
N VAL A 379 -7.57 -8.06 7.40
CA VAL A 379 -8.84 -7.88 6.68
C VAL A 379 -10.02 -8.13 7.60
N ARG A 380 -9.95 -9.19 8.43
CA ARG A 380 -10.99 -9.49 9.43
C ARG A 380 -11.10 -8.36 10.46
N TYR A 381 -9.96 -7.84 10.92
CA TYR A 381 -9.92 -6.68 11.80
C TYR A 381 -10.56 -5.44 11.15
N CYS A 382 -10.18 -5.13 9.91
CA CYS A 382 -10.68 -4.00 9.13
C CYS A 382 -12.21 -4.06 8.89
N ARG A 383 -12.80 -5.25 8.78
CA ARG A 383 -14.27 -5.44 8.73
C ARG A 383 -14.93 -5.04 10.05
N ILE A 384 -14.34 -5.41 11.18
CA ILE A 384 -14.84 -5.02 12.51
C ILE A 384 -14.70 -3.50 12.68
N ALA A 385 -13.54 -2.95 12.31
CA ALA A 385 -13.26 -1.53 12.38
C ALA A 385 -14.21 -0.71 11.50
N GLY A 386 -14.56 -1.18 10.30
CA GLY A 386 -15.52 -0.53 9.41
C GLY A 386 -16.92 -0.43 10.02
N LYS A 387 -17.43 -1.53 10.61
CA LYS A 387 -18.72 -1.52 11.32
C LYS A 387 -18.72 -0.60 12.54
N THR A 388 -17.59 -0.56 13.24
CA THR A 388 -17.39 0.33 14.39
C THR A 388 -17.41 1.79 13.93
N TRP A 389 -16.71 2.09 12.84
CA TRP A 389 -16.65 3.43 12.22
C TRP A 389 -18.05 3.93 11.83
N GLU A 390 -18.90 3.08 11.23
CA GLU A 390 -20.27 3.45 10.83
C GLU A 390 -21.14 3.96 11.97
N VAL A 391 -20.89 3.50 13.19
CA VAL A 391 -21.71 3.88 14.35
C VAL A 391 -21.13 5.02 15.16
N LEU A 392 -19.83 5.27 15.03
CA LEU A 392 -19.19 6.43 15.64
C LEU A 392 -19.31 7.68 14.78
N TYR A 393 -19.11 7.51 13.48
CA TYR A 393 -18.97 8.61 12.52
C TYR A 393 -20.07 8.63 11.46
N GLY A 394 -20.92 7.59 11.39
CA GLY A 394 -22.03 7.57 10.44
C GLY A 394 -23.06 8.64 10.75
N VAL A 395 -23.68 9.19 9.70
CA VAL A 395 -24.66 10.28 9.79
C VAL A 395 -25.89 9.90 10.65
N LYS A 396 -26.23 8.61 10.69
CA LYS A 396 -27.34 8.08 11.49
C LYS A 396 -26.88 7.50 12.83
N SER A 397 -25.66 7.82 13.27
CA SER A 397 -25.18 7.41 14.59
C SER A 397 -26.14 7.91 15.66
N SER A 398 -26.64 6.98 16.48
CA SER A 398 -27.51 7.28 17.60
C SER A 398 -26.87 6.72 18.86
N THR A 399 -26.83 7.52 19.91
CA THR A 399 -26.27 7.12 21.20
C THR A 399 -27.02 5.92 21.81
N ALA A 400 -28.27 5.69 21.39
CA ALA A 400 -29.10 4.58 21.85
C ALA A 400 -28.64 3.20 21.33
N SER A 401 -27.96 3.13 20.17
CA SER A 401 -27.47 1.86 19.60
C SER A 401 -26.04 1.49 20.03
N MET A 402 -25.34 2.39 20.71
CA MET A 402 -23.93 2.18 21.12
C MET A 402 -23.74 0.96 22.03
N PRO A 403 -24.54 0.70 23.08
CA PRO A 403 -24.28 -0.41 24.00
C PRO A 403 -24.33 -1.79 23.33
N ALA A 404 -25.33 -2.02 22.48
CA ALA A 404 -25.44 -3.26 21.71
C ALA A 404 -24.30 -3.42 20.71
N MET A 405 -23.83 -2.30 20.13
CA MET A 405 -22.68 -2.35 19.24
C MET A 405 -21.36 -2.63 19.98
N ILE A 406 -21.14 -2.05 21.15
CA ILE A 406 -19.95 -2.33 21.96
C ILE A 406 -19.89 -3.84 22.24
N GLN A 407 -21.00 -4.43 22.66
CA GLN A 407 -21.08 -5.88 22.88
C GLN A 407 -20.80 -6.69 21.60
N TYR A 408 -21.30 -6.23 20.44
CA TYR A 408 -20.99 -6.84 19.14
C TYR A 408 -19.50 -6.76 18.81
N VAL A 409 -18.88 -5.60 18.96
CA VAL A 409 -17.46 -5.36 18.68
C VAL A 409 -16.59 -6.21 19.60
N ASP A 410 -16.87 -6.21 20.91
CA ASP A 410 -16.15 -7.04 21.89
C ASP A 410 -16.25 -8.53 21.55
N THR A 411 -17.44 -9.00 21.18
CA THR A 411 -17.64 -10.39 20.74
C THR A 411 -16.88 -10.69 19.45
N ALA A 412 -16.86 -9.77 18.49
CA ALA A 412 -16.19 -9.94 17.21
C ALA A 412 -14.67 -9.93 17.36
N ILE A 413 -14.12 -9.03 18.17
CA ILE A 413 -12.69 -8.98 18.52
C ILE A 413 -12.30 -10.26 19.26
N GLY A 414 -13.07 -10.69 20.26
CA GLY A 414 -12.80 -11.95 20.97
C GLY A 414 -12.75 -13.16 20.02
N LYS A 415 -13.69 -13.26 19.07
CA LYS A 415 -13.68 -14.30 18.02
C LYS A 415 -12.45 -14.19 17.11
N LEU A 416 -12.06 -12.98 16.73
CA LEU A 416 -10.86 -12.75 15.93
C LEU A 416 -9.61 -13.24 16.67
N LEU A 417 -9.46 -12.87 17.95
CA LEU A 417 -8.32 -13.26 18.77
C LEU A 417 -8.22 -14.78 18.97
N ASN A 418 -9.35 -15.47 19.04
CA ASN A 418 -9.39 -16.95 19.13
C ASN A 418 -9.06 -17.66 17.80
N THR A 419 -9.12 -16.97 16.66
CA THR A 419 -8.89 -17.54 15.33
C THR A 419 -7.57 -17.08 14.69
N ILE A 420 -6.67 -16.51 15.50
CA ILE A 420 -5.35 -16.06 15.05
C ILE A 420 -4.50 -17.27 14.60
N PRO A 421 -3.88 -17.19 13.41
CA PRO A 421 -2.88 -18.16 12.97
C PRO A 421 -1.73 -18.31 13.98
N ILE A 422 -1.19 -19.52 14.16
CA ILE A 422 -0.11 -19.79 15.15
C ILE A 422 1.11 -18.88 14.91
N CYS A 423 1.44 -18.59 13.65
CA CYS A 423 2.54 -17.69 13.28
C CYS A 423 2.37 -16.24 13.77
N LEU A 424 1.16 -15.84 14.15
CA LEU A 424 0.82 -14.52 14.68
C LEU A 424 0.41 -14.56 16.15
N LYS A 425 0.46 -15.70 16.85
CA LYS A 425 0.17 -15.74 18.28
C LYS A 425 1.37 -15.26 19.08
N TYR A 426 1.09 -14.48 20.13
CA TYR A 426 2.06 -14.10 21.15
C TYR A 426 1.63 -14.68 22.50
N ASP A 427 2.54 -15.43 23.13
CA ASP A 427 2.34 -15.95 24.47
C ASP A 427 3.15 -15.11 25.47
N LEU A 428 2.47 -14.51 26.45
CA LEU A 428 3.12 -13.70 27.48
C LEU A 428 3.83 -14.56 28.53
N ASP A 429 3.41 -15.80 28.69
CA ASP A 429 3.91 -16.72 29.72
C ASP A 429 5.14 -17.49 29.23
N ALA A 430 5.41 -17.49 27.92
CA ALA A 430 6.56 -18.14 27.32
C ALA A 430 7.75 -17.17 27.14
N PRO A 431 9.00 -17.62 27.32
CA PRO A 431 10.18 -16.77 27.09
C PRO A 431 10.24 -16.25 25.65
N TYR A 432 10.71 -15.01 25.47
CA TYR A 432 10.84 -14.36 24.16
C TYR A 432 11.70 -15.21 23.20
N GLU A 433 12.83 -15.71 23.69
CA GLU A 433 13.78 -16.51 22.94
C GLU A 433 13.16 -17.81 22.43
N ALA A 434 12.32 -18.45 23.23
CA ALA A 434 11.63 -19.69 22.87
C ALA A 434 10.62 -19.48 21.74
N GLN A 435 10.05 -18.28 21.63
CA GLN A 435 9.03 -17.96 20.63
C GLN A 435 9.61 -17.37 19.33
N PHE A 436 10.70 -16.62 19.43
CA PHE A 436 11.14 -15.72 18.36
C PHE A 436 12.55 -15.97 17.83
N ASN A 437 13.39 -16.80 18.47
CA ASN A 437 14.78 -17.00 18.02
C ASN A 437 14.91 -17.51 16.59
N THR A 438 13.94 -18.28 16.10
CA THR A 438 13.93 -18.84 14.74
C THR A 438 13.13 -17.99 13.76
N ARG A 439 12.48 -16.90 14.22
CA ARG A 439 11.63 -16.05 13.39
C ARG A 439 12.43 -14.86 12.86
N THR A 440 12.15 -14.49 11.62
CA THR A 440 12.67 -13.26 11.03
C THR A 440 12.06 -12.03 11.69
N ARG A 441 12.76 -10.90 11.62
CA ARG A 441 12.36 -9.65 12.27
C ARG A 441 10.94 -9.19 11.88
N TRP A 442 10.55 -9.35 10.62
CA TRP A 442 9.23 -8.95 10.16
C TRP A 442 8.10 -9.83 10.73
N GLN A 443 8.35 -11.12 10.95
CA GLN A 443 7.37 -12.03 11.59
C GLN A 443 7.14 -11.66 13.05
N VAL A 444 8.24 -11.34 13.76
CA VAL A 444 8.19 -10.84 15.13
C VAL A 444 7.36 -9.55 15.16
N LYS A 445 7.66 -8.61 14.26
CA LYS A 445 6.91 -7.34 14.13
C LYS A 445 5.43 -7.57 13.86
N GLN A 446 5.04 -8.42 12.92
CA GLN A 446 3.64 -8.74 12.65
C GLN A 446 2.94 -9.33 13.87
N THR A 447 3.62 -10.23 14.59
CA THR A 447 3.11 -10.81 15.83
C THR A 447 2.82 -9.73 16.86
N PHE A 448 3.78 -8.83 17.14
CA PHE A 448 3.55 -7.74 18.08
C PHE A 448 2.47 -6.76 17.61
N LEU A 449 2.52 -6.34 16.34
CA LEU A 449 1.53 -5.41 15.79
C LEU A 449 0.12 -5.98 15.84
N PHE A 450 -0.04 -7.29 15.70
CA PHE A 450 -1.35 -7.93 15.78
C PHE A 450 -1.79 -8.21 17.22
N ASN A 451 -0.90 -8.61 18.13
CA ASN A 451 -1.30 -8.96 19.51
C ASN A 451 -1.44 -7.74 20.43
N ASN A 452 -0.75 -6.64 20.14
CA ASN A 452 -1.01 -5.40 20.85
C ASN A 452 -2.49 -4.95 20.64
N VAL A 453 -3.16 -5.43 19.57
CA VAL A 453 -4.59 -5.16 19.26
C VAL A 453 -5.55 -5.77 20.30
N SER A 454 -5.11 -6.63 21.22
CA SER A 454 -5.94 -7.10 22.32
C SER A 454 -6.10 -5.98 23.36
N PRO A 455 -7.31 -5.40 23.54
CA PRO A 455 -7.49 -4.26 24.45
C PRO A 455 -7.28 -4.65 25.91
N ASP A 456 -7.36 -5.93 26.24
CA ASP A 456 -7.25 -6.44 27.61
C ASP A 456 -6.58 -7.81 27.60
N ARG A 457 -5.30 -7.83 27.97
CA ARG A 457 -4.71 -8.82 28.88
C ARG A 457 -3.76 -8.12 29.82
#